data_AF-A0A7S0E0J5-F1
#
_entry.id   AF-A0A7S0E0J5-F1
#
_cell.length_a   1.000
_cell.length_b   1.000
_cell.length_c   1.000
_cell.angle_alpha   90.00
_cell.angle_beta   90.00
_cell.angle_gamma   90.00
#
_symmetry.space_group_name_H-M   'P 1'
#
loop_
_entity.id
_entity.type
_entity.pdbx_description
1 polymer ?
#
loop_
_entity_poly.entity_id
_entity_poly.type
_entity_poly.pdbx_seq_one_letter_code
_entity_poly.pdbx_strand_id
1 'polypeptide(L)'
;QPPHVMAALREAREARERGKKTPGAESAPQEAAATPSRPALPAACAVALKKAPRSVRLARTGGLMLELLTLLGVALYGVGPKLLCLGAAGVALARMGGNWLHGVLPPNLQEGRAPSQADVATAAGLGFFSLTGLQSPSVSLGIEWEIALENLAFCVTYGKRNCLTGQMYAGELSLSKILSLVWGKLSEGTVRCA
;
A
#
# COMPACT_ATOMS: atom_id res chain seq x y z
N GLN A 1 75.61 5.84 -4.86
CA GLN A 1 74.45 6.67 -4.46
C GLN A 1 73.39 5.76 -3.85
N PRO A 2 72.80 6.13 -2.71
CA PRO A 2 72.12 5.21 -1.78
C PRO A 2 70.69 4.82 -2.19
N PRO A 3 70.18 3.64 -1.76
CA PRO A 3 68.90 3.04 -2.20
C PRO A 3 67.64 3.86 -1.87
N HIS A 4 67.74 4.86 -0.99
CA HIS A 4 66.61 5.74 -0.65
C HIS A 4 66.29 6.79 -1.74
N VAL A 5 67.25 7.10 -2.62
CA VAL A 5 67.05 8.09 -3.71
C VAL A 5 66.22 7.48 -4.86
N MET A 6 66.32 6.17 -5.07
CA MET A 6 65.57 5.46 -6.12
C MET A 6 64.09 5.23 -5.76
N ALA A 7 63.77 5.14 -4.46
CA ALA A 7 62.39 5.06 -3.97
C ALA A 7 61.66 6.41 -4.13
N ALA A 8 62.31 7.51 -3.76
CA ALA A 8 61.77 8.86 -3.93
C ALA A 8 61.54 9.23 -5.42
N LEU A 9 62.40 8.76 -6.33
CA LEU A 9 62.23 8.96 -7.78
C LEU A 9 61.09 8.11 -8.39
N ARG A 10 60.71 6.99 -7.77
CA ARG A 10 59.53 6.20 -8.19
C ARG A 10 58.23 6.85 -7.73
N GLU A 11 58.15 7.29 -6.47
CA GLU A 11 56.97 7.99 -5.95
C GLU A 11 56.71 9.32 -6.68
N ALA A 12 57.76 10.07 -7.04
CA ALA A 12 57.64 11.28 -7.82
C ALA A 12 57.18 11.05 -9.27
N ARG A 13 57.47 9.87 -9.87
CA ARG A 13 56.94 9.48 -11.19
C ARG A 13 55.47 9.08 -11.11
N GLU A 14 55.08 8.32 -10.09
CA GLU A 14 53.68 7.90 -9.91
C GLU A 14 52.75 9.06 -9.56
N ALA A 15 53.21 10.05 -8.79
CA ALA A 15 52.46 11.27 -8.53
C ALA A 15 52.27 12.12 -9.80
N ARG A 16 53.26 12.14 -10.70
CA ARG A 16 53.22 12.89 -11.97
C ARG A 16 52.35 12.20 -13.04
N GLU A 17 52.20 10.87 -12.97
CA GLU A 17 51.22 10.11 -13.74
C GLU A 17 49.78 10.32 -13.23
N ARG A 18 49.56 10.38 -11.91
CA ARG A 18 48.24 10.67 -11.33
C ARG A 18 47.78 12.12 -11.57
N GLY A 19 48.71 13.08 -11.61
CA GLY A 19 48.41 14.49 -11.89
C GLY A 19 48.14 14.83 -13.37
N LYS A 20 48.40 13.91 -14.30
CA LYS A 20 48.21 14.13 -15.75
C LYS A 20 46.93 13.54 -16.34
N LYS A 21 46.10 12.85 -15.54
CA LYS A 21 44.78 12.38 -15.97
C LYS A 21 43.66 13.24 -15.40
N THR A 22 43.60 14.48 -15.88
CA THR A 22 42.39 15.28 -16.20
C THR A 22 42.92 16.59 -16.79
N PRO A 23 42.38 17.15 -17.90
CA PRO A 23 40.94 17.37 -18.07
C PRO A 23 40.41 17.29 -19.54
N GLY A 24 39.09 17.35 -19.70
CA GLY A 24 38.47 17.95 -20.88
C GLY A 24 38.10 17.00 -22.03
N ALA A 25 37.05 16.22 -21.85
CA ALA A 25 36.10 15.98 -22.93
C ALA A 25 34.72 16.35 -22.37
N GLU A 26 34.30 17.55 -22.75
CA GLU A 26 32.93 18.05 -22.68
C GLU A 26 31.99 16.99 -23.25
N SER A 27 31.44 16.19 -22.34
CA SER A 27 30.30 15.33 -22.59
C SER A 27 29.23 15.91 -21.68
N ALA A 28 28.21 16.50 -22.30
CA ALA A 28 26.97 16.94 -21.67
C ALA A 28 26.59 15.99 -20.52
N PRO A 29 25.93 16.47 -19.44
CA PRO A 29 25.46 15.59 -18.38
C PRO A 29 24.74 14.43 -19.05
N GLN A 30 25.39 13.28 -19.03
CA GLN A 30 24.85 12.05 -19.58
C GLN A 30 23.70 11.80 -18.63
N GLU A 31 22.51 12.25 -19.04
CA GLU A 31 21.23 11.88 -18.46
C GLU A 31 21.41 10.42 -18.11
N ALA A 32 21.58 10.15 -16.81
CA ALA A 32 21.58 8.81 -16.28
C ALA A 32 20.27 8.26 -16.80
N ALA A 33 20.37 7.46 -17.88
CA ALA A 33 19.25 7.07 -18.70
C ALA A 33 18.21 6.61 -17.71
N ALA A 34 17.15 7.41 -17.61
CA ALA A 34 16.16 7.26 -16.56
C ALA A 34 15.75 5.81 -16.63
N THR A 35 16.25 5.01 -15.68
CA THR A 35 15.80 3.65 -15.50
C THR A 35 14.30 3.83 -15.43
N PRO A 36 13.51 3.27 -16.38
CA PRO A 36 12.13 3.68 -16.56
C PRO A 36 11.53 3.60 -15.19
N SER A 37 11.30 4.77 -14.61
CA SER A 37 11.00 4.86 -13.20
C SER A 37 9.73 4.06 -13.12
N ARG A 38 9.77 2.96 -12.35
CA ARG A 38 8.55 2.29 -11.91
C ARG A 38 7.59 3.43 -11.65
N PRO A 39 6.47 3.53 -12.40
CA PRO A 39 5.74 4.80 -12.51
C PRO A 39 5.57 5.34 -11.10
N ALA A 40 5.82 6.61 -10.81
CA ALA A 40 5.65 7.15 -9.46
C ALA A 40 4.20 7.02 -8.94
N LEU A 41 3.29 6.57 -9.81
CA LEU A 41 1.86 6.38 -9.59
C LEU A 41 1.48 5.42 -8.46
N PRO A 42 2.06 4.22 -8.25
CA PRO A 42 1.64 3.30 -7.19
C PRO A 42 1.82 3.87 -5.79
N ALA A 43 2.94 4.55 -5.53
CA ALA A 43 3.20 5.16 -4.23
C ALA A 43 2.24 6.33 -3.97
N ALA A 44 2.01 7.19 -4.98
CA ALA A 44 1.05 8.29 -4.88
C ALA A 44 -0.38 7.78 -4.71
N CYS A 45 -0.79 6.75 -5.44
CA CYS A 45 -2.08 6.07 -5.32
C CYS A 45 -2.28 5.50 -3.92
N ALA A 46 -1.28 4.78 -3.38
CA ALA A 46 -1.33 4.24 -2.03
C ALA A 46 -1.51 5.33 -0.97
N VAL A 47 -0.74 6.42 -1.08
CA VAL A 47 -0.84 7.55 -0.15
C VAL A 47 -2.20 8.24 -0.25
N ALA A 48 -2.71 8.48 -1.47
CA ALA A 48 -4.01 9.10 -1.69
C ALA A 48 -5.15 8.23 -1.13
N LEU A 49 -5.11 6.92 -1.36
CA LEU A 49 -6.10 6.00 -0.83
C LEU A 49 -6.03 5.86 0.70
N LYS A 50 -4.83 5.85 1.30
CA LYS A 50 -4.66 5.85 2.77
C LYS A 50 -5.22 7.12 3.42
N LYS A 51 -5.16 8.26 2.72
CA LYS A 51 -5.74 9.54 3.16
C LYS A 51 -7.25 9.65 2.92
N ALA A 52 -7.84 8.74 2.16
CA ALA A 52 -9.28 8.77 1.89
C ALA A 52 -10.10 8.55 3.18
N PRO A 53 -11.33 9.11 3.26
CA PRO A 53 -12.22 8.89 4.39
C PRO A 53 -12.39 7.40 4.72
N ARG A 54 -12.50 7.06 6.01
CA ARG A 54 -12.52 5.66 6.47
C ARG A 54 -13.65 4.85 5.82
N SER A 55 -14.83 5.43 5.66
CA SER A 55 -15.96 4.76 4.98
C SER A 55 -15.67 4.44 3.52
N VAL A 56 -14.90 5.28 2.82
CA VAL A 56 -14.47 5.00 1.43
C VAL A 56 -13.51 3.82 1.43
N ARG A 57 -12.50 3.82 2.31
CA ARG A 57 -11.57 2.70 2.44
C ARG A 57 -12.29 1.38 2.79
N LEU A 58 -13.24 1.42 3.73
CA LEU A 58 -14.04 0.26 4.12
C LEU A 58 -14.94 -0.24 2.97
N ALA A 59 -15.55 0.66 2.20
CA ALA A 59 -16.35 0.29 1.04
C ALA A 59 -15.50 -0.42 -0.02
N ARG A 60 -14.25 0.02 -0.22
CA ARG A 60 -13.29 -0.67 -1.10
C ARG A 60 -12.88 -2.04 -0.57
N THR A 61 -12.60 -2.16 0.72
CA THR A 61 -12.32 -3.47 1.34
C THR A 61 -13.52 -4.42 1.18
N GLY A 62 -14.74 -3.94 1.38
CA GLY A 62 -15.96 -4.71 1.13
C GLY A 62 -16.10 -5.12 -0.34
N GLY A 63 -15.86 -4.19 -1.27
CA GLY A 63 -15.86 -4.47 -2.71
C GLY A 63 -14.83 -5.52 -3.09
N LEU A 64 -13.61 -5.45 -2.54
CA LEU A 64 -12.56 -6.45 -2.77
C LEU A 64 -12.97 -7.84 -2.28
N MET A 65 -13.61 -7.92 -1.11
CA MET A 65 -14.13 -9.20 -0.60
C MET A 65 -15.23 -9.76 -1.51
N LEU A 66 -16.13 -8.92 -2.02
CA LEU A 66 -17.14 -9.35 -2.99
C LEU A 66 -16.52 -9.85 -4.30
N GLU A 67 -15.46 -9.20 -4.80
CA GLU A 67 -14.71 -9.68 -5.96
C GLU A 67 -14.04 -11.03 -5.69
N LEU A 68 -13.39 -11.20 -4.53
CA LEU A 68 -12.77 -12.48 -4.15
C LEU A 68 -13.80 -13.60 -4.06
N LEU A 69 -14.97 -13.34 -3.46
CA LEU A 69 -16.08 -14.29 -3.39
C LEU A 69 -16.65 -14.59 -4.79
N THR A 70 -16.71 -13.60 -5.68
CA THR A 70 -17.14 -13.77 -7.06
C THR A 70 -16.17 -14.68 -7.82
N LEU A 71 -14.87 -14.41 -7.73
CA LEU A 71 -13.83 -15.24 -8.35
C LEU A 71 -13.84 -16.68 -7.82
N LEU A 72 -13.98 -16.86 -6.51
CA LEU A 72 -14.13 -18.17 -5.89
C LEU A 72 -15.38 -18.89 -6.41
N GLY A 73 -16.52 -18.19 -6.49
CA GLY A 73 -17.76 -18.74 -7.04
C GLY A 73 -17.63 -19.15 -8.50
N VAL A 74 -16.96 -18.33 -9.32
CA VAL A 74 -16.68 -18.65 -10.74
C VAL A 74 -15.79 -19.87 -10.86
N ALA A 75 -14.78 -20.01 -10.01
CA ALA A 75 -13.89 -21.16 -10.02
C ALA A 75 -14.61 -22.47 -9.61
N LEU A 76 -15.54 -22.40 -8.66
CA LEU A 76 -16.25 -23.57 -8.14
C LEU A 76 -17.48 -23.98 -8.97
N TYR A 77 -18.19 -23.00 -9.54
CA TYR A 77 -19.51 -23.21 -10.15
C TYR A 77 -19.62 -22.71 -11.59
N GLY A 78 -18.54 -22.16 -12.15
CA GLY A 78 -18.53 -21.53 -13.47
C GLY A 78 -19.16 -20.13 -13.48
N VAL A 79 -19.20 -19.51 -14.66
CA VAL A 79 -19.79 -18.17 -14.82
C VAL A 79 -21.32 -18.26 -14.83
N GLY A 80 -21.97 -17.43 -14.03
CA GLY A 80 -23.42 -17.32 -13.98
C GLY A 80 -23.90 -15.89 -13.68
N PRO A 81 -25.17 -15.57 -14.01
CA PRO A 81 -25.68 -14.21 -13.88
C PRO A 81 -25.62 -13.69 -12.44
N LYS A 82 -25.85 -14.54 -11.44
CA LYS A 82 -25.75 -14.16 -10.02
C LYS A 82 -24.33 -13.73 -9.62
N LEU A 83 -23.31 -14.41 -10.14
CA LEU A 83 -21.91 -14.08 -9.87
C LEU A 83 -21.51 -12.79 -10.59
N LEU A 84 -21.98 -12.58 -11.81
CA LEU A 84 -21.79 -11.30 -12.51
C LEU A 84 -22.44 -10.14 -11.75
N CYS A 85 -23.65 -10.33 -11.23
CA CYS A 85 -24.31 -9.34 -10.36
C CYS A 85 -23.51 -9.10 -9.07
N LEU A 86 -22.93 -10.15 -8.47
CA LEU A 86 -22.12 -10.03 -7.26
C LEU A 86 -20.83 -9.23 -7.52
N GLY A 87 -20.12 -9.50 -8.61
CA GLY A 87 -18.96 -8.71 -9.04
C GLY A 87 -19.35 -7.26 -9.36
N ALA A 88 -20.41 -7.04 -10.13
CA ALA A 88 -20.89 -5.69 -10.41
C ALA A 88 -21.22 -4.91 -9.11
N ALA A 89 -21.82 -5.58 -8.13
CA ALA A 89 -22.06 -5.00 -6.81
C ALA A 89 -20.75 -4.72 -6.04
N GLY A 90 -19.74 -5.58 -6.15
CA GLY A 90 -18.40 -5.37 -5.60
C GLY A 90 -17.73 -4.11 -6.14
N VAL A 91 -17.67 -3.98 -7.47
CA VAL A 91 -17.16 -2.77 -8.15
C VAL A 91 -17.97 -1.53 -7.77
N ALA A 92 -19.30 -1.61 -7.78
CA ALA A 92 -20.16 -0.48 -7.43
C ALA A 92 -19.95 -0.01 -5.98
N LEU A 93 -19.84 -0.95 -5.05
CA LEU A 93 -19.56 -0.66 -3.64
C LEU A 93 -18.20 0.02 -3.49
N ALA A 94 -17.16 -0.49 -4.13
CA ALA A 94 -15.82 0.09 -4.05
C ALA A 94 -15.72 1.49 -4.67
N ARG A 95 -16.49 1.78 -5.72
CA ARG A 95 -16.45 3.05 -6.45
C ARG A 95 -17.39 4.12 -5.89
N MET A 96 -18.52 3.73 -5.32
CA MET A 96 -19.62 4.66 -4.99
C MET A 96 -20.16 4.48 -3.56
N GLY A 97 -19.83 3.36 -2.92
CA GLY A 97 -20.42 2.97 -1.64
C GLY A 97 -19.96 3.77 -0.42
N GLY A 98 -18.93 4.62 -0.54
CA GLY A 98 -18.35 5.32 0.61
C GLY A 98 -19.32 6.22 1.37
N ASN A 99 -20.21 6.94 0.67
CA ASN A 99 -21.22 7.80 1.27
C ASN A 99 -22.31 6.99 1.98
N TRP A 100 -22.82 5.97 1.28
CA TRP A 100 -23.82 5.07 1.84
C TRP A 100 -23.27 4.35 3.08
N LEU A 101 -22.05 3.82 2.99
CA LEU A 101 -21.40 3.12 4.08
C LEU A 101 -21.18 4.02 5.29
N HIS A 102 -20.82 5.29 5.08
CA HIS A 102 -20.71 6.26 6.18
C HIS A 102 -22.03 6.41 6.95
N GLY A 103 -23.17 6.46 6.25
CA GLY A 103 -24.48 6.61 6.87
C GLY A 103 -24.95 5.40 7.68
N VAL A 104 -24.48 4.19 7.34
CA VAL A 104 -24.86 2.94 8.04
C VAL A 104 -23.82 2.45 9.04
N LEU A 105 -22.59 2.97 8.98
CA LEU A 105 -21.53 2.60 9.90
C LEU A 105 -21.87 3.04 11.33
N PRO A 106 -21.59 2.22 12.35
CA PRO A 106 -21.67 2.65 13.74
C PRO A 106 -20.79 3.88 14.00
N PRO A 107 -21.17 4.82 14.88
CA PRO A 107 -20.39 6.03 15.17
C PRO A 107 -18.93 5.75 15.57
N ASN A 108 -18.67 4.63 16.25
CA ASN A 108 -17.30 4.24 16.65
C ASN A 108 -16.40 3.90 15.45
N LEU A 109 -16.97 3.58 14.28
CA LEU A 109 -16.24 3.28 13.05
C LEU A 109 -16.23 4.44 12.05
N GLN A 110 -17.03 5.48 12.31
CA GLN A 110 -17.03 6.74 11.57
C GLN A 110 -15.86 7.61 12.03
N GLU A 111 -14.64 7.21 11.67
CA GLU A 111 -13.45 8.01 11.97
C GLU A 111 -13.25 9.09 10.90
N GLY A 112 -13.25 10.35 11.34
CA GLY A 112 -13.00 11.53 10.51
C GLY A 112 -14.25 12.16 9.90
N ARG A 113 -14.04 13.03 8.91
CA ARG A 113 -15.14 13.74 8.23
C ARG A 113 -15.97 12.80 7.35
N ALA A 114 -17.23 13.18 7.13
CA ALA A 114 -18.05 12.56 6.10
C ALA A 114 -17.36 12.66 4.72
N PRO A 115 -17.42 11.59 3.91
CA PRO A 115 -16.89 11.62 2.56
C PRO A 115 -17.61 12.65 1.69
N SER A 116 -16.83 13.45 0.96
CA SER A 116 -17.37 14.30 -0.10
C SER A 116 -17.50 13.50 -1.39
N GLN A 117 -18.34 13.96 -2.31
CA GLN A 117 -18.43 13.42 -3.67
C GLN A 117 -17.06 13.38 -4.38
N ALA A 118 -16.22 14.40 -4.15
CA ALA A 118 -14.87 14.48 -4.71
C ALA A 118 -13.95 13.38 -4.15
N ASP A 119 -14.07 13.01 -2.87
CA ASP A 119 -13.27 11.94 -2.28
C ASP A 119 -13.62 10.58 -2.89
N VAL A 120 -14.93 10.32 -3.05
CA VAL A 120 -15.44 9.09 -3.65
C VAL A 120 -15.01 8.99 -5.11
N ALA A 121 -15.16 10.07 -5.88
CA ALA A 121 -14.74 10.12 -7.28
C ALA A 121 -13.23 9.93 -7.44
N THR A 122 -12.43 10.56 -6.58
CA THR A 122 -10.97 10.42 -6.58
C THR A 122 -10.57 8.98 -6.27
N ALA A 123 -11.14 8.37 -5.21
CA ALA A 123 -10.84 6.99 -4.87
C ALA A 123 -11.27 6.00 -5.96
N ALA A 124 -12.40 6.24 -6.65
CA ALA A 124 -12.85 5.43 -7.77
C ALA A 124 -11.88 5.45 -8.96
N GLY A 125 -11.06 6.50 -9.09
CA GLY A 125 -10.01 6.63 -10.10
C GLY A 125 -8.67 5.97 -9.76
N LEU A 126 -8.55 5.34 -8.59
CA LEU A 126 -7.29 4.78 -8.09
C LEU A 126 -7.40 3.28 -7.80
N GLY A 127 -6.24 2.61 -7.71
CA GLY A 127 -6.13 1.22 -7.25
C GLY A 127 -6.87 0.22 -8.13
N PHE A 128 -7.22 -0.94 -7.56
CA PHE A 128 -7.71 -2.10 -8.33
C PHE A 128 -9.01 -1.83 -9.10
N PHE A 129 -9.87 -0.94 -8.58
CA PHE A 129 -11.17 -0.62 -9.17
C PHE A 129 -11.12 0.47 -10.25
N SER A 130 -9.92 0.80 -10.74
CA SER A 130 -9.68 1.80 -11.78
C SER A 130 -9.07 1.15 -13.02
N LEU A 131 -9.36 1.70 -14.20
CA LEU A 131 -8.78 1.21 -15.46
C LEU A 131 -7.24 1.26 -15.46
N THR A 132 -6.67 2.28 -14.82
CA THR A 132 -5.21 2.43 -14.65
C THR A 132 -4.65 1.35 -13.72
N GLY A 133 -5.36 0.99 -12.66
CA GLY A 133 -4.95 -0.09 -11.76
C GLY A 133 -4.97 -1.48 -12.41
N LEU A 134 -5.85 -1.70 -13.38
CA LEU A 134 -5.90 -2.95 -14.15
C LEU A 134 -4.67 -3.17 -15.05
N GLN A 135 -3.94 -2.10 -15.40
CA GLN A 135 -2.66 -2.22 -16.12
C GLN A 135 -1.54 -2.79 -15.23
N SER A 136 -1.71 -2.74 -13.91
CA SER A 136 -0.75 -3.29 -12.93
C SER A 136 -1.51 -3.96 -11.77
N PRO A 137 -2.16 -5.10 -12.03
CA PRO A 137 -3.12 -5.69 -11.10
C PRO A 137 -2.47 -6.17 -9.81
N SER A 138 -1.25 -6.71 -9.87
CA SER A 138 -0.51 -7.16 -8.68
C SER A 138 -0.19 -6.03 -7.71
N VAL A 139 0.26 -4.88 -8.24
CA VAL A 139 0.57 -3.70 -7.45
C VAL A 139 -0.70 -3.09 -6.86
N SER A 140 -1.75 -2.98 -7.66
CA SER A 140 -3.04 -2.46 -7.23
C SER A 140 -3.67 -3.33 -6.13
N LEU A 141 -3.62 -4.65 -6.27
CA LEU A 141 -4.08 -5.59 -5.24
C LEU A 141 -3.24 -5.48 -3.96
N GLY A 142 -1.93 -5.29 -4.06
CA GLY A 142 -1.08 -5.05 -2.90
C GLY A 142 -1.50 -3.81 -2.11
N ILE A 143 -1.83 -2.72 -2.81
CA ILE A 143 -2.33 -1.49 -2.18
C ILE A 143 -3.69 -1.72 -1.51
N GLU A 144 -4.64 -2.38 -2.18
CA GLU A 144 -5.94 -2.70 -1.56
C GLU A 144 -5.79 -3.63 -0.36
N TRP A 145 -4.83 -4.57 -0.41
CA TRP A 145 -4.55 -5.49 0.69
C TRP A 145 -4.02 -4.76 1.93
N GLU A 146 -3.08 -3.82 1.75
CA GLU A 146 -2.62 -2.98 2.86
C GLU A 146 -3.77 -2.19 3.49
N ILE A 147 -4.64 -1.59 2.66
CA ILE A 147 -5.81 -0.85 3.13
C ILE A 147 -6.80 -1.77 3.86
N ALA A 148 -7.00 -2.99 3.34
CA ALA A 148 -7.85 -3.99 3.97
C ALA A 148 -7.34 -4.40 5.35
N LEU A 149 -6.02 -4.60 5.49
CA LEU A 149 -5.38 -4.92 6.76
C LEU A 149 -5.50 -3.76 7.77
N GLU A 150 -5.24 -2.52 7.35
CA GLU A 150 -5.44 -1.33 8.19
C GLU A 150 -6.89 -1.20 8.67
N ASN A 151 -7.86 -1.45 7.78
CA ASN A 151 -9.29 -1.40 8.11
C ASN A 151 -9.68 -2.53 9.05
N LEU A 152 -9.17 -3.75 8.83
CA LEU A 152 -9.43 -4.89 9.70
C LEU A 152 -8.90 -4.63 11.11
N ALA A 153 -7.65 -4.16 11.23
CA ALA A 153 -7.08 -3.78 12.52
C ALA A 153 -7.92 -2.70 13.22
N PHE A 154 -8.36 -1.68 12.49
CA PHE A 154 -9.22 -0.62 13.02
C PHE A 154 -10.59 -1.15 13.49
N CYS A 155 -11.24 -2.00 12.70
CA CYS A 155 -12.52 -2.62 13.06
C CYS A 155 -12.39 -3.50 14.32
N VAL A 156 -11.33 -4.30 14.39
CA VAL A 156 -11.02 -5.14 15.55
C VAL A 156 -10.79 -4.32 16.82
N THR A 157 -10.18 -3.14 16.69
CA THR A 157 -9.99 -2.23 17.83
C THR A 157 -11.17 -1.28 18.06
N TYR A 158 -12.27 -1.41 17.31
CA TYR A 158 -13.42 -0.49 17.34
C TYR A 158 -13.04 0.99 17.17
N GLY A 159 -11.93 1.28 16.51
CA GLY A 159 -11.37 2.62 16.42
C GLY A 159 -10.98 3.27 17.74
N LYS A 160 -10.89 2.51 18.83
CA LYS A 160 -10.50 3.00 20.16
C LYS A 160 -9.18 2.38 20.57
N ARG A 161 -8.40 3.12 21.37
CA ARG A 161 -7.24 2.55 22.06
C ARG A 161 -7.73 1.48 23.03
N ASN A 162 -7.32 0.24 22.80
CA ASN A 162 -7.58 -0.92 23.64
C ASN A 162 -6.27 -1.68 23.90
N CYS A 163 -6.35 -2.77 24.67
CA CYS A 163 -5.21 -3.61 25.05
C CYS A 163 -4.45 -4.18 23.84
N LEU A 164 -5.14 -4.31 22.71
CA LEU A 164 -4.56 -4.81 21.47
C LEU A 164 -3.89 -3.71 20.66
N THR A 165 -4.30 -2.45 20.79
CA THR A 165 -3.88 -1.36 19.89
C THR A 165 -2.37 -1.19 19.87
N GLY A 166 -1.71 -1.21 21.04
CA GLY A 166 -0.25 -1.10 21.11
C GLY A 166 0.45 -2.21 20.33
N GLN A 167 0.07 -3.46 20.57
CA GLN A 167 0.67 -4.62 19.89
C GLN A 167 0.26 -4.70 18.41
N MET A 168 -0.98 -4.31 18.08
CA MET A 168 -1.55 -4.32 16.73
C MET A 168 -0.77 -3.40 15.80
N TYR A 169 -0.46 -2.19 16.25
CA TYR A 169 0.26 -1.17 15.47
C TYR A 169 1.77 -1.13 15.76
N ALA A 170 2.30 -2.02 16.60
CA ALA A 170 3.75 -2.16 16.80
C ALA A 170 4.38 -2.91 15.61
N GLY A 171 5.11 -2.20 14.75
CA GLY A 171 5.76 -2.79 13.57
C GLY A 171 4.80 -3.05 12.41
N GLU A 172 5.19 -3.94 11.51
CA GLU A 172 4.42 -4.26 10.30
C GLU A 172 3.06 -4.92 10.64
N LEU A 173 2.06 -4.64 9.82
CA LEU A 173 0.69 -5.09 10.01
C LEU A 173 0.40 -6.21 9.01
N SER A 174 0.07 -7.40 9.52
CA SER A 174 -0.16 -8.60 8.71
C SER A 174 -1.41 -9.33 9.19
N LEU A 175 -2.04 -10.11 8.30
CA LEU A 175 -3.24 -10.86 8.66
C LEU A 175 -2.97 -11.86 9.80
N SER A 176 -1.84 -12.57 9.74
CA SER A 176 -1.44 -13.53 10.77
C SER A 176 -1.30 -12.86 12.14
N LYS A 177 -0.70 -11.67 12.19
CA LYS A 177 -0.58 -10.88 13.42
C LYS A 177 -1.94 -10.49 13.97
N ILE A 178 -2.83 -9.94 13.13
CA ILE A 178 -4.19 -9.57 13.55
C ILE A 178 -4.91 -10.78 14.12
N LEU A 179 -4.90 -11.91 13.42
CA LEU A 179 -5.58 -13.13 13.84
C LEU A 179 -5.00 -13.69 15.13
N SER A 180 -3.68 -13.78 15.27
CA SER A 180 -3.03 -14.28 16.48
C SER A 180 -3.33 -13.41 17.71
N LEU A 181 -3.33 -12.09 17.55
CA LEU A 181 -3.65 -11.16 18.65
C LEU A 181 -5.12 -11.26 19.07
N VAL A 182 -6.04 -11.31 18.09
CA VAL A 182 -7.47 -11.45 18.35
C VAL A 182 -7.78 -12.80 18.99
N TRP A 183 -7.26 -13.88 18.41
CA TRP A 183 -7.45 -15.23 18.92
C TRP A 183 -6.87 -15.41 20.32
N GLY A 184 -5.66 -14.88 20.56
CA GLY A 184 -5.05 -14.87 21.90
C GLY A 184 -5.98 -14.24 22.93
N LYS A 185 -6.52 -13.05 22.64
CA LYS A 185 -7.45 -12.38 23.57
C LYS A 185 -8.79 -13.08 23.73
N LEU A 186 -9.32 -13.70 22.67
CA LEU A 186 -10.54 -14.51 22.78
C LEU A 186 -10.30 -15.75 23.65
N SER A 187 -9.14 -16.38 23.53
CA SER A 187 -8.77 -17.58 24.30
C SER A 187 -8.55 -17.30 25.80
N GLU A 188 -8.11 -16.09 26.14
CA GLU A 188 -7.95 -15.63 27.53
C GLU A 188 -9.31 -15.37 28.24
N GLY A 189 -10.43 -15.32 27.51
CA GLY A 189 -11.77 -15.13 28.08
C GLY A 189 -12.03 -13.74 28.66
N THR A 190 -11.08 -12.81 28.57
CA THR A 190 -11.19 -11.46 29.12
C THR A 190 -10.95 -10.39 28.07
N VAL A 191 -11.99 -9.61 27.74
CA VAL A 191 -11.89 -8.35 26.99
C VAL A 191 -11.54 -7.18 27.93
N ARG A 192 -10.71 -7.43 28.95
CA ARG A 192 -10.26 -6.39 29.88
C ARG A 192 -8.75 -6.29 29.85
N CYS A 193 -8.28 -5.05 29.79
CA CYS A 193 -6.87 -4.74 29.91
C CYS A 193 -6.52 -4.73 31.41
N ALA A 194 -5.36 -5.27 31.77
CA ALA A 194 -4.80 -5.11 33.11
C ALA A 194 -4.42 -3.64 33.36
#